data_AF-A0A3N5J0E4-F1
#
_entry.id   AF-A0A3N5J0E4-F1
#
_cell.length_a   1.000
_cell.length_b   1.000
_cell.length_c   1.000
_cell.angle_alpha   90.00
_cell.angle_beta   90.00
_cell.angle_gamma   90.00
#
_symmetry.space_group_name_H-M   'P 1'
#
loop_
_entity.id
_entity.type
_entity.pdbx_description
1 polymer ?
#
loop_
_entity_poly.entity_id
_entity_poly.type
_entity_poly.pdbx_seq_one_letter_code
_entity_poly.pdbx_strand_id
1 'polypeptide(L)'
;MNIRPEHLLSVIVPSFNRLDEIRDLLLSLETQTLERKRFQVIIVDDGSTDGTGDWVEAFKQKSTLDLVFLRQDHQGPGSARNLGM
;
A
#
# COMPACT_ATOMS: atom_id res chain seq x y z
N MET A 1 9.41 7.59 -6.66
CA MET A 1 7.95 7.39 -6.80
C MET A 1 7.40 8.50 -7.68
N ASN A 2 6.47 8.23 -8.58
CA ASN A 2 5.92 9.26 -9.47
C ASN A 2 4.62 9.82 -8.87
N ILE A 3 4.72 10.93 -8.14
CA ILE A 3 3.55 11.65 -7.63
C ILE A 3 2.89 12.35 -8.82
N ARG A 4 1.59 12.10 -9.02
CA ARG A 4 0.85 12.69 -10.14
C ARG A 4 0.15 13.97 -9.68
N PRO A 5 0.13 15.06 -10.49
CA PRO A 5 -0.48 16.33 -10.08
C PRO A 5 -1.96 16.22 -9.69
N GLU A 6 -2.66 15.21 -10.20
CA GLU A 6 -4.06 14.92 -9.88
C GLU A 6 -4.26 14.25 -8.51
N HIS A 7 -3.21 13.73 -7.88
CA HIS A 7 -3.29 13.15 -6.54
C HIS A 7 -3.48 14.27 -5.52
N LEU A 8 -4.58 14.23 -4.79
CA LEU A 8 -4.80 15.08 -3.63
C LEU A 8 -4.09 14.58 -2.37
N LEU A 9 -3.91 13.27 -2.24
CA LEU A 9 -3.30 12.66 -1.07
C LEU A 9 -2.65 11.31 -1.40
N SER A 10 -1.72 10.92 -0.54
CA SER A 10 -1.07 9.61 -0.56
C SER A 10 -1.36 8.88 0.75
N VAL A 11 -1.86 7.65 0.65
CA VAL A 11 -2.09 6.77 1.81
C VAL A 11 -0.86 5.86 1.95
N ILE A 12 0.02 6.17 2.90
CA ILE A 12 1.22 5.38 3.17
C ILE A 12 0.92 4.40 4.31
N VAL A 13 1.17 3.11 4.08
CA VAL A 13 0.84 2.03 5.01
C VAL A 13 2.08 1.15 5.23
N PRO A 14 2.83 1.37 6.33
CA PRO A 14 3.86 0.41 6.73
C PRO A 14 3.20 -0.87 7.25
N SER A 15 3.72 -2.03 6.85
CA SER A 15 3.15 -3.33 7.19
C SER A 15 4.24 -4.36 7.51
N PHE A 16 3.95 -5.26 8.46
CA PHE A 16 4.77 -6.44 8.77
C PHE A 16 3.88 -7.53 9.40
N ASN A 17 3.72 -8.64 8.68
CA ASN A 17 2.86 -9.77 9.04
C ASN A 17 1.43 -9.33 9.43
N ARG A 18 0.72 -8.73 8.46
CA ARG A 18 -0.62 -8.15 8.60
C ARG A 18 -1.50 -8.47 7.40
N LEU A 19 -1.48 -9.72 6.95
CA LEU A 19 -2.20 -10.13 5.74
C LEU A 19 -3.70 -9.76 5.79
N ASP A 20 -4.37 -10.05 6.91
CA ASP A 20 -5.81 -9.84 7.03
C ASP A 20 -6.16 -8.35 7.13
N GLU A 21 -5.38 -7.56 7.87
CA GLU A 21 -5.60 -6.12 7.97
C GLU A 21 -5.32 -5.40 6.64
N ILE A 22 -4.32 -5.86 5.88
CA ILE A 22 -4.04 -5.32 4.54
C ILE A 22 -5.16 -5.64 3.55
N ARG A 23 -5.75 -6.83 3.66
CA ARG A 23 -6.95 -7.20 2.88
C ARG A 23 -8.09 -6.25 3.15
N ASP A 24 -8.47 -6.11 4.41
CA ASP A 24 -9.58 -5.26 4.82
C ASP A 24 -9.33 -3.80 4.44
N LEU A 25 -8.10 -3.32 4.63
CA LEU A 25 -7.69 -1.97 4.25
C LEU A 25 -7.85 -1.73 2.75
N LEU A 26 -7.25 -2.56 1.89
CA LEU A 26 -7.30 -2.35 0.45
C LEU A 26 -8.73 -2.46 -0.09
N LEU A 27 -9.52 -3.41 0.40
CA LEU A 27 -10.94 -3.53 0.06
C LEU A 27 -11.74 -2.29 0.51
N SER A 28 -11.46 -1.75 1.70
CA SER A 28 -12.10 -0.51 2.16
C SER A 28 -11.71 0.69 1.28
N LEU A 29 -10.45 0.76 0.84
CA LEU A 29 -9.94 1.81 -0.04
C LEU A 29 -10.58 1.75 -1.43
N GLU A 30 -10.91 0.56 -1.92
CA GLU A 30 -11.68 0.40 -3.16
C GLU A 30 -13.09 1.00 -3.06
N THR A 31 -13.66 1.15 -1.87
CA THR A 31 -15.05 1.63 -1.68
C THR A 31 -15.14 3.09 -1.26
N GLN A 32 -14.03 3.83 -1.23
CA GLN A 32 -14.02 5.23 -0.82
C GLN A 32 -14.81 6.11 -1.80
N THR A 33 -15.38 7.19 -1.26
CA THR A 33 -16.17 8.16 -2.03
C THR A 33 -15.31 9.09 -2.88
N LEU A 34 -14.02 9.26 -2.54
CA LEU A 34 -13.06 9.98 -3.35
C LEU A 34 -12.73 9.16 -4.60
N GLU A 35 -12.73 9.80 -5.77
CA GLU A 35 -12.32 9.16 -7.02
C GLU A 35 -10.93 8.52 -6.89
N ARG A 36 -10.81 7.24 -7.26
CA ARG A 36 -9.57 6.44 -7.12
C ARG A 36 -8.33 7.08 -7.76
N LYS A 37 -8.50 7.82 -8.86
CA LYS A 37 -7.39 8.54 -9.52
C LYS A 37 -6.85 9.73 -8.73
N ARG A 38 -7.58 10.19 -7.70
CA ARG A 38 -7.23 11.37 -6.89
C ARG A 38 -6.43 11.02 -5.64
N PHE A 39 -6.11 9.74 -5.44
CA PHE A 39 -5.18 9.34 -4.41
C PHE A 39 -4.35 8.14 -4.88
N GLN A 40 -3.20 7.96 -4.25
CA GLN A 40 -2.40 6.75 -4.38
C GLN A 40 -2.32 6.04 -3.04
N VAL A 41 -2.12 4.73 -3.10
CA VAL A 41 -1.91 3.87 -1.95
C VAL A 41 -0.50 3.31 -2.05
N ILE A 42 0.28 3.44 -0.99
CA ILE A 42 1.66 2.96 -0.93
C ILE A 42 1.75 2.00 0.25
N ILE A 43 1.86 0.72 -0.05
CA ILE A 43 2.11 -0.30 0.96
C ILE A 43 3.62 -0.52 1.03
N VAL A 44 4.20 -0.39 2.22
CA VAL A 44 5.61 -0.66 2.47
C VAL A 44 5.72 -1.87 3.40
N ASP A 45 6.07 -3.01 2.83
CA ASP A 45 6.26 -4.27 3.56
C ASP A 45 7.67 -4.33 4.18
N ASP A 46 7.75 -4.58 5.49
CA ASP A 46 9.00 -4.67 6.24
C ASP A 46 9.51 -6.12 6.37
N GLY A 47 9.32 -6.92 5.33
CA GLY A 47 9.83 -8.28 5.26
C GLY A 47 8.86 -9.34 5.74
N SER A 48 7.56 -9.21 5.44
CA SER A 48 6.55 -10.18 5.87
C SER A 48 6.82 -11.58 5.33
N THR A 49 6.43 -12.58 6.12
CA THR A 49 6.53 -14.02 5.84
C THR A 49 5.19 -14.74 5.92
N ASP A 50 4.12 -14.03 6.26
CA ASP A 50 2.75 -14.55 6.36
C ASP A 50 1.98 -14.57 5.02
N GLY A 51 2.64 -14.21 3.92
CA GLY A 51 2.00 -14.09 2.60
C GLY A 51 1.42 -12.71 2.29
N THR A 52 1.61 -11.70 3.17
CA THR A 52 1.19 -10.30 2.91
C THR A 52 1.68 -9.81 1.55
N GLY A 53 2.98 -9.93 1.25
CA GLY A 53 3.56 -9.43 0.01
C GLY A 53 2.99 -10.07 -1.26
N ASP A 54 2.88 -11.40 -1.27
CA ASP A 54 2.33 -12.15 -2.41
C ASP A 54 0.88 -11.75 -2.68
N TRP A 55 0.11 -11.56 -1.61
CA TRP A 55 -1.28 -11.14 -1.73
C TRP A 55 -1.42 -9.71 -2.26
N VAL A 56 -0.60 -8.77 -1.79
CA VAL A 56 -0.63 -7.37 -2.27
C VAL A 56 -0.27 -7.28 -3.75
N GLU A 57 0.74 -8.02 -4.20
CA GLU A 57 1.11 -8.06 -5.62
C GLU A 57 -0.01 -8.65 -6.49
N ALA A 58 -0.64 -9.74 -6.04
CA ALA A 58 -1.78 -10.32 -6.73
C ALA A 58 -2.99 -9.38 -6.77
N PHE A 59 -3.23 -8.62 -5.70
CA PHE A 59 -4.30 -7.64 -5.62
C PHE A 59 -4.04 -6.46 -6.57
N LYS A 60 -2.80 -5.94 -6.59
CA LYS A 60 -2.37 -4.83 -7.46
C LYS A 60 -2.63 -5.09 -8.95
N GLN A 61 -2.50 -6.34 -9.40
CA GLN A 61 -2.78 -6.72 -10.78
C GLN A 61 -4.27 -6.67 -11.16
N LYS A 62 -5.17 -6.75 -10.16
CA LYS A 62 -6.63 -6.83 -10.36
C LYS A 62 -7.35 -5.52 -10.02
N SER A 63 -6.79 -4.76 -9.07
CA SER A 63 -7.40 -3.52 -8.59
C SER A 63 -7.22 -2.38 -9.58
N THR A 64 -8.14 -1.41 -9.52
CA THR A 64 -8.03 -0.13 -10.23
C THR A 64 -7.46 0.99 -9.36
N LEU A 65 -7.09 0.68 -8.11
CA LEU A 65 -6.36 1.60 -7.25
C LEU A 65 -4.97 1.89 -7.84
N ASP A 66 -4.51 3.13 -7.70
CA ASP A 66 -3.12 3.47 -7.93
C ASP A 66 -2.27 2.96 -6.74
N LEU A 67 -1.90 1.68 -6.82
CA LEU A 67 -1.24 0.96 -5.75
C LEU A 67 0.25 0.78 -6.04
N VAL A 68 1.07 1.37 -5.19
CA VAL A 68 2.52 1.16 -5.13
C VAL A 68 2.82 0.17 -4.01
N PHE A 69 3.61 -0.85 -4.32
CA PHE A 69 4.10 -1.81 -3.33
C PHE A 69 5.61 -1.71 -3.26
N LEU A 70 6.13 -1.48 -2.06
CA LEU A 70 7.55 -1.41 -1.75
C LEU A 70 7.86 -2.46 -0.68
N ARG A 71 9.08 -3.00 -0.73
CA ARG A 71 9.56 -3.95 0.29
C ARG A 71 10.92 -3.52 0.80
N GLN A 72 11.09 -3.64 2.11
CA GLN A 72 12.34 -3.49 2.84
C GLN A 72 12.48 -4.66 3.82
N ASP A 73 13.65 -4.81 4.45
CA ASP A 73 13.97 -5.96 5.29
C ASP A 73 14.24 -5.51 6.73
N HIS A 74 13.24 -5.65 7.60
CA HIS A 74 13.30 -5.41 9.05
C HIS A 74 13.96 -4.08 9.46
N GLN A 75 13.65 -2.98 8.76
CA GLN A 75 14.13 -1.62 9.09
C GLN A 75 13.15 -0.84 9.99
N GLY A 76 12.04 -1.46 10.37
CA GLY A 76 11.05 -0.90 11.27
C GLY A 76 10.07 0.09 10.61
N PRO A 77 8.98 0.44 11.33
CA PRO A 77 7.86 1.21 10.77
C PRO A 77 8.22 2.66 10.42
N GLY A 78 9.21 3.25 11.11
CA GLY A 78 9.69 4.59 10.80
C GLY A 78 10.41 4.64 9.45
N SER A 79 11.27 3.66 9.19
CA SER A 79 11.95 3.52 7.89
C SER A 79 10.93 3.21 6.79
N ALA A 80 9.98 2.30 7.07
CA ALA A 80 8.92 1.95 6.12
C ALA A 80 8.08 3.15 5.72
N ARG A 81 7.68 3.99 6.68
CA ARG A 81 6.96 5.24 6.39
C ARG A 81 7.81 6.17 5.53
N ASN A 82 9.07 6.39 5.90
CA ASN A 82 9.97 7.30 5.16
C ASN A 82 10.24 6.83 3.73
N LEU A 83 10.30 5.51 3.50
CA LEU A 83 10.45 4.93 2.17
C LEU A 83 9.22 5.18 1.28
N GLY A 84 8.04 5.29 1.89
CA GLY A 84 6.79 5.60 1.18
C GLY A 84 6.53 7.10 0.99
N MET A 85 7.34 7.99 1.58
CA MET A 85 7.21 9.45 1.43
C MET A 85 7.81 9.99 0.13
#